data_AF-A0A7V3DET3-F1
#
_entry.id   AF-A0A7V3DET3-F1
#
_cell.length_a   1.000
_cell.length_b   1.000
_cell.length_c   1.000
_cell.angle_alpha   90.00
_cell.angle_beta   90.00
_cell.angle_gamma   90.00
#
_symmetry.space_group_name_H-M   'P 1'
#
loop_
_entity.id
_entity.type
_entity.pdbx_description
1 polymer ?
#
loop_
_entity_poly.entity_id
_entity_poly.type
_entity_poly.pdbx_seq_one_letter_code
_entity_poly.pdbx_strand_id
1 'polypeptide(L)'
;MSAQTGQSAPQCGSILGGLTHNDGMALLVATVFIAVAIVILGALTMRVVNQERHVDYFVDNEQVMLGIETALARSMQGLETTGSGLVGSAEIREGGQVVLPTWDSAGVVPQTVPNMPDVQYFGYHVNWINDGRDNNNDGVADNGSENGYHTLVAYARIINPITGGASSARRVETVYSSTNINVWNNAIFAGNGQAGGLINGNVSIHGSVHLLGNNLANGGLAVDALDLSGTSLIHNNYADCPADLAARVPQLPTTVFGGETIRTLNAKLRVKNGLVGSSGNSEIGQPNVAGNSYKETMDGTYVTTGWAGNQLTSDGGGRLHPRNLYSDNGWDQTYDLGNKVPFPTLNDPWRDPIDGHFVPDPYRGGNYSHINYFSEVLIADPNNQTDGIYNGNITIAANQNFYWNATQNSTAYPGTPQPTDDYIRFNADTNVMEINGQIRINGNLVITRGGGNDKTIHYTGRAAILVNGDVTLNTDLYSRNADGTTANSFPVNNCFGIMATNNMTVGSLSQLNLMGAFYAGNQIRSVKQTNVMGTFVANYFDMGTNVPSIWQVPELANNLPLGMIGNYPILSISRMSWREI
;
A
#
# COMPACT_ATOMS: atom_id res chain seq x y z
N MET A 1 -79.37 -33.18 -58.12
CA MET A 1 -80.20 -33.19 -56.91
C MET A 1 -80.16 -31.77 -56.36
N SER A 2 -81.07 -30.88 -56.81
CA SER A 2 -82.37 -30.55 -56.18
C SER A 2 -82.16 -29.81 -54.85
N ALA A 3 -82.74 -28.63 -54.55
CA ALA A 3 -83.86 -27.88 -55.12
C ALA A 3 -83.76 -26.41 -54.62
N GLN A 4 -84.27 -25.42 -55.37
CA GLN A 4 -85.44 -24.55 -55.03
C GLN A 4 -85.26 -23.68 -53.75
N THR A 5 -85.64 -22.41 -53.63
CA THR A 5 -86.63 -21.47 -54.23
C THR A 5 -86.42 -20.17 -53.39
N GLY A 6 -86.43 -18.93 -53.89
CA GLY A 6 -87.55 -18.18 -54.46
C GLY A 6 -87.67 -16.81 -53.75
N GLN A 7 -88.24 -15.81 -54.46
CA GLN A 7 -88.74 -14.49 -53.99
C GLN A 7 -87.67 -13.44 -53.61
N SER A 8 -87.76 -12.14 -53.93
CA SER A 8 -88.76 -11.28 -54.57
C SER A 8 -88.04 -10.01 -55.07
N ALA A 9 -88.52 -9.41 -56.16
CA ALA A 9 -88.00 -8.14 -56.68
C ALA A 9 -88.45 -6.94 -55.81
N PRO A 10 -87.61 -5.90 -55.70
CA PRO A 10 -88.12 -4.55 -55.88
C PRO A 10 -87.28 -3.73 -56.86
N GLN A 11 -88.01 -3.16 -57.82
CA GLN A 11 -87.81 -1.91 -58.55
C GLN A 11 -86.39 -1.29 -58.62
N CYS A 12 -85.91 -1.21 -59.86
CA CYS A 12 -84.90 -0.27 -60.32
C CYS A 12 -85.38 1.17 -60.07
N GLY A 13 -85.08 1.70 -58.88
CA GLY A 13 -85.19 3.11 -58.53
C GLY A 13 -83.87 3.80 -58.79
N SER A 14 -83.87 4.81 -59.67
CA SER A 14 -82.73 5.64 -59.97
C SER A 14 -82.28 6.39 -58.69
N ILE A 15 -81.15 6.01 -58.10
CA ILE A 15 -80.48 6.76 -57.01
C ILE A 15 -79.33 7.57 -57.62
N LEU A 16 -79.67 8.43 -58.58
CA LEU A 16 -78.81 9.53 -59.04
C LEU A 16 -79.60 10.84 -58.92
N GLY A 17 -80.25 11.01 -57.76
CA GLY A 17 -80.95 12.23 -57.37
C GLY A 17 -80.29 12.85 -56.16
N GLY A 18 -79.58 13.96 -56.36
CA GLY A 18 -79.27 14.93 -55.30
C GLY A 18 -77.94 14.74 -54.57
N LEU A 19 -76.80 14.77 -55.28
CA LEU A 19 -75.60 15.36 -54.69
C LEU A 19 -75.83 16.87 -54.66
N THR A 20 -76.19 17.38 -53.49
CA THR A 20 -76.26 18.82 -53.28
C THR A 20 -74.83 19.37 -53.31
N HIS A 21 -74.66 20.64 -53.65
CA HIS A 21 -73.36 21.34 -53.75
C HIS A 21 -72.49 21.22 -52.47
N ASN A 22 -73.07 20.76 -51.35
CA ASN A 22 -72.41 20.54 -50.07
C ASN A 22 -71.72 19.17 -49.95
N ASP A 23 -72.11 18.15 -50.73
CA ASP A 23 -71.58 16.78 -50.57
C ASP A 23 -70.15 16.64 -51.14
N GLY A 24 -69.83 17.38 -52.21
CA GLY A 24 -68.46 17.47 -52.74
C GLY A 24 -67.50 18.21 -51.80
N MET A 25 -68.00 19.24 -51.12
CA MET A 25 -67.24 19.96 -50.09
C MET A 25 -67.03 19.09 -48.85
N ALA A 26 -68.03 18.28 -48.45
CA ALA A 26 -67.88 17.32 -47.35
C ALA A 26 -66.81 16.26 -47.64
N LEU A 27 -66.73 15.73 -48.87
CA LEU A 27 -65.71 14.77 -49.27
C LEU A 27 -64.30 15.39 -49.32
N LEU A 28 -64.17 16.61 -49.83
CA LEU A 28 -62.90 17.34 -49.84
C LEU A 28 -62.40 17.59 -48.40
N VAL A 29 -63.29 18.06 -47.53
CA VAL A 29 -62.99 18.31 -46.11
C VAL A 29 -62.61 17.02 -45.40
N ALA A 30 -63.35 15.92 -45.60
CA ALA A 30 -63.00 14.61 -45.07
C ALA A 30 -61.62 14.12 -45.55
N THR A 31 -61.30 14.31 -46.83
CA THR A 31 -59.99 13.95 -47.40
C THR A 31 -58.84 14.75 -46.78
N VAL A 32 -59.04 16.05 -46.58
CA VAL A 32 -58.06 16.92 -45.90
C VAL A 32 -57.87 16.47 -44.45
N PHE A 33 -58.95 16.15 -43.72
CA PHE A 33 -58.85 15.64 -42.35
C PHE A 33 -58.13 14.30 -42.28
N ILE A 34 -58.38 13.38 -43.21
CA ILE A 34 -57.68 12.09 -43.29
C ILE A 34 -56.19 12.31 -43.58
N ALA A 35 -55.85 13.18 -44.53
CA ALA A 35 -54.45 13.50 -44.86
C ALA A 35 -53.72 14.11 -43.66
N VAL A 36 -54.34 15.07 -42.95
CA VAL A 36 -53.79 15.66 -41.73
C VAL A 36 -53.65 14.61 -40.62
N ALA A 37 -54.64 13.72 -40.45
CA ALA A 37 -54.57 12.64 -39.47
C ALA A 37 -53.42 11.66 -39.76
N ILE A 38 -53.17 11.31 -41.03
CA ILE A 38 -52.03 10.45 -41.42
C ILE A 38 -50.70 11.14 -41.13
N VAL A 39 -50.57 12.44 -41.42
CA VAL A 39 -49.34 13.20 -41.12
C VAL A 39 -49.09 13.28 -39.61
N ILE A 40 -50.13 13.55 -38.81
CA ILE A 40 -50.04 13.57 -37.35
C ILE A 40 -49.67 12.19 -36.80
N LEU A 41 -50.31 11.13 -37.30
CA LEU A 41 -50.01 9.75 -36.89
C LEU A 41 -48.56 9.39 -37.23
N GLY A 42 -48.10 9.73 -38.44
CA GLY A 42 -46.71 9.52 -38.85
C GLY A 42 -45.72 10.29 -37.98
N ALA A 43 -46.01 11.55 -37.63
CA ALA A 43 -45.19 12.34 -36.72
C ALA A 43 -45.13 11.76 -35.30
N LEU A 44 -46.27 11.26 -34.79
CA LEU A 44 -46.33 10.59 -33.48
C LEU A 44 -45.55 9.27 -33.51
N THR A 45 -45.69 8.45 -34.56
CA THR A 45 -44.92 7.21 -34.71
C THR A 45 -43.42 7.47 -34.78
N MET A 46 -42.97 8.44 -35.56
CA MET A 46 -41.54 8.83 -35.59
C MET A 46 -41.03 9.28 -34.23
N ARG A 47 -41.85 10.04 -33.48
CA ARG A 47 -41.50 10.48 -32.13
C ARG A 47 -41.39 9.30 -31.16
N VAL A 48 -42.32 8.35 -31.19
CA VAL A 48 -42.30 7.15 -30.34
C VAL A 48 -41.07 6.30 -30.65
N VAL A 49 -40.78 6.04 -31.94
CA VAL A 49 -39.58 5.28 -32.34
C VAL A 49 -38.29 5.97 -31.92
N ASN A 50 -38.20 7.30 -32.02
CA ASN A 50 -37.04 8.05 -31.53
C ASN A 50 -36.91 8.01 -30.01
N GLN A 51 -38.03 8.07 -29.27
CA GLN A 51 -38.03 7.94 -27.81
C GLN A 51 -37.60 6.54 -27.38
N GLU A 52 -38.11 5.49 -28.02
CA GLU A 52 -37.68 4.10 -27.76
C GLU A 52 -36.19 3.94 -28.02
N ARG A 53 -35.68 4.41 -29.16
CA ARG A 53 -34.23 4.38 -29.45
C ARG A 53 -33.41 5.11 -28.39
N HIS A 54 -33.85 6.29 -27.93
CA HIS A 54 -33.14 7.02 -26.89
C HIS A 54 -33.10 6.26 -25.56
N VAL A 55 -34.20 5.58 -25.20
CA VAL A 55 -34.28 4.73 -24.01
C VAL A 55 -33.35 3.53 -24.16
N ASP A 56 -33.39 2.84 -25.28
CA ASP A 56 -32.52 1.68 -25.55
C ASP A 56 -31.04 2.09 -25.50
N TYR A 57 -30.66 3.21 -26.15
CA TYR A 57 -29.29 3.73 -26.06
C TYR A 57 -28.90 4.10 -24.63
N PHE A 58 -29.82 4.63 -23.82
CA PHE A 58 -29.54 4.95 -22.43
C PHE A 58 -29.28 3.67 -21.63
N VAL A 59 -30.14 2.66 -21.76
CA VAL A 59 -30.01 1.37 -21.07
C VAL A 59 -28.74 0.63 -21.48
N ASP A 60 -28.43 0.57 -22.78
CA ASP A 60 -27.21 -0.05 -23.28
C ASP A 60 -25.96 0.64 -22.70
N ASN A 61 -25.96 1.97 -22.62
CA ASN A 61 -24.84 2.72 -22.03
C ASN A 61 -24.71 2.49 -20.53
N GLU A 62 -25.82 2.46 -19.78
CA GLU A 62 -25.82 2.15 -18.36
C GLU A 62 -25.24 0.75 -18.10
N GLN A 63 -25.68 -0.25 -18.87
CA GLN A 63 -25.19 -1.63 -18.75
C GLN A 63 -23.71 -1.77 -19.14
N VAL A 64 -23.27 -1.07 -20.19
CA VAL A 64 -21.85 -1.05 -20.56
C VAL A 64 -21.00 -0.39 -19.48
N MET A 65 -21.48 0.66 -18.81
CA MET A 65 -20.77 1.28 -17.69
C MET A 65 -20.60 0.32 -16.51
N LEU A 66 -21.60 -0.51 -16.20
CA LEU A 66 -21.44 -1.59 -15.21
C LEU A 66 -20.34 -2.58 -15.62
N GLY A 67 -20.23 -2.88 -16.91
CA GLY A 67 -19.13 -3.69 -17.46
C GLY A 67 -17.77 -3.03 -17.26
N ILE A 68 -17.65 -1.72 -17.49
CA ILE A 68 -16.43 -0.95 -17.25
C ILE A 68 -16.04 -0.96 -15.78
N GLU A 69 -16.99 -0.68 -14.88
CA GLU A 69 -16.74 -0.69 -13.43
C GLU A 69 -16.27 -2.06 -12.95
N THR A 70 -16.89 -3.14 -13.48
CA THR A 70 -16.48 -4.51 -13.19
C THR A 70 -15.06 -4.79 -13.69
N ALA A 71 -14.73 -4.39 -14.92
CA ALA A 71 -13.40 -4.55 -15.49
C ALA A 71 -12.33 -3.83 -14.67
N LEU A 72 -12.56 -2.56 -14.32
CA LEU A 72 -11.65 -1.77 -13.49
C LEU A 72 -11.48 -2.37 -12.09
N ALA A 73 -12.58 -2.75 -11.44
CA ALA A 73 -12.52 -3.34 -10.10
C ALA A 73 -11.72 -4.64 -10.07
N ARG A 74 -11.94 -5.54 -11.04
CA ARG A 74 -11.18 -6.80 -11.14
C ARG A 74 -9.72 -6.58 -11.53
N SER A 75 -9.45 -5.61 -12.41
CA SER A 75 -8.08 -5.26 -12.80
C SER A 75 -7.30 -4.68 -11.63
N MET A 76 -7.94 -3.79 -10.85
CA MET A 76 -7.35 -3.24 -9.63
C MET A 76 -7.09 -4.35 -8.60
N GLN A 77 -8.03 -5.27 -8.40
CA GLN A 77 -7.84 -6.42 -7.51
C GLN A 77 -6.67 -7.31 -7.96
N GLY A 78 -6.55 -7.59 -9.26
CA GLY A 78 -5.41 -8.34 -9.81
C GLY A 78 -4.09 -7.62 -9.53
N LEU A 79 -4.04 -6.32 -9.80
CA LEU A 79 -2.85 -5.51 -9.54
C LEU A 79 -2.45 -5.51 -8.05
N GLU A 80 -3.41 -5.51 -7.13
CA GLU A 80 -3.15 -5.58 -5.68
C GLU A 80 -2.67 -6.96 -5.20
N THR A 81 -3.05 -8.05 -5.89
CA THR A 81 -2.86 -9.42 -5.39
C THR A 81 -1.77 -10.19 -6.10
N THR A 82 -1.63 -10.01 -7.41
CA THR A 82 -0.69 -10.75 -8.26
C THR A 82 0.29 -9.81 -8.99
N GLY A 83 0.17 -8.50 -8.80
CA GLY A 83 0.95 -7.50 -9.53
C GLY A 83 0.54 -7.32 -11.00
N SER A 84 -0.48 -8.05 -11.47
CA SER A 84 -1.00 -7.96 -12.84
C SER A 84 -2.45 -7.52 -12.85
N GLY A 85 -2.74 -6.41 -13.52
CA GLY A 85 -4.11 -5.91 -13.69
C GLY A 85 -4.81 -6.45 -14.94
N LEU A 86 -4.32 -7.54 -15.55
CA LEU A 86 -4.93 -8.11 -16.75
C LEU A 86 -6.17 -8.94 -16.40
N VAL A 87 -7.31 -8.67 -17.07
CA VAL A 87 -8.56 -9.42 -16.87
C VAL A 87 -9.14 -9.78 -18.22
N GLY A 88 -9.22 -11.07 -18.53
CA GLY A 88 -9.73 -11.51 -19.85
C GLY A 88 -8.86 -11.02 -21.01
N SER A 89 -7.58 -10.77 -20.76
CA SER A 89 -6.59 -10.37 -21.75
C SER A 89 -5.21 -10.91 -21.37
N ALA A 90 -4.31 -10.96 -22.35
CA ALA A 90 -2.89 -11.21 -22.16
C ALA A 90 -2.11 -9.96 -22.57
N GLU A 91 -0.92 -9.76 -22.00
CA GLU A 91 -0.02 -8.69 -22.44
C GLU A 91 0.35 -8.89 -23.91
N ILE A 92 0.19 -7.84 -24.71
CA ILE A 92 0.51 -7.82 -26.13
C ILE A 92 1.63 -6.80 -26.35
N ARG A 93 2.73 -7.29 -26.92
CA ARG A 93 3.88 -6.46 -27.32
C ARG A 93 4.12 -6.54 -28.82
N GLU A 94 4.31 -5.39 -29.44
CA GLU A 94 4.78 -5.28 -30.83
C GLU A 94 6.06 -4.45 -30.84
N GLY A 95 7.14 -4.99 -31.44
CA GLY A 95 8.43 -4.31 -31.44
C GLY A 95 9.03 -4.04 -30.05
N GLY A 96 8.61 -4.80 -29.03
CA GLY A 96 9.05 -4.63 -27.63
C GLY A 96 8.20 -3.65 -26.81
N GLN A 97 7.34 -2.86 -27.45
CA GLN A 97 6.45 -1.90 -26.80
C GLN A 97 5.10 -2.53 -26.48
N VAL A 98 4.52 -2.14 -25.36
CA VAL A 98 3.16 -2.54 -24.97
C VAL A 98 2.16 -1.90 -25.94
N VAL A 99 1.27 -2.70 -26.52
CA VAL A 99 0.20 -2.22 -27.43
C VAL A 99 -1.16 -2.48 -26.80
N LEU A 100 -2.08 -1.52 -26.96
CA LEU A 100 -3.44 -1.68 -26.44
C LEU A 100 -4.22 -2.70 -27.29
N PRO A 101 -4.85 -3.71 -26.69
CA PRO A 101 -5.67 -4.68 -27.41
C PRO A 101 -6.93 -4.07 -28.00
N THR A 102 -7.43 -4.74 -29.04
CA THR A 102 -8.80 -4.62 -29.55
C THR A 102 -9.60 -5.87 -29.15
N TRP A 103 -10.92 -5.86 -29.36
CA TRP A 103 -11.78 -7.02 -29.06
C TRP A 103 -11.39 -8.31 -29.81
N ASP A 104 -10.73 -8.18 -30.96
CA ASP A 104 -10.34 -9.30 -31.82
C ASP A 104 -8.84 -9.63 -31.71
N SER A 105 -8.12 -8.95 -30.82
CA SER A 105 -6.68 -9.20 -30.62
C SER A 105 -6.44 -10.60 -30.05
N ALA A 106 -5.41 -11.28 -30.57
CA ALA A 106 -4.99 -12.58 -30.05
C ALA A 106 -4.62 -12.47 -28.56
N GLY A 107 -5.24 -13.29 -27.71
CA GLY A 107 -5.06 -13.26 -26.26
C GLY A 107 -6.16 -12.51 -25.49
N VAL A 108 -7.10 -11.86 -26.17
CA VAL A 108 -8.30 -11.30 -25.55
C VAL A 108 -9.37 -12.38 -25.43
N VAL A 109 -9.79 -12.67 -24.19
CA VAL A 109 -10.85 -13.61 -23.83
C VAL A 109 -11.85 -12.88 -22.93
N PRO A 110 -12.81 -12.15 -23.52
CA PRO A 110 -13.74 -11.33 -22.76
C PRO A 110 -14.53 -12.14 -21.74
N GLN A 111 -14.78 -11.52 -20.59
CA GLN A 111 -15.60 -12.06 -19.52
C GLN A 111 -17.00 -11.45 -19.59
N THR A 112 -17.99 -12.07 -18.98
CA THR A 112 -19.36 -11.54 -18.89
C THR A 112 -19.65 -11.03 -17.49
N VAL A 113 -20.46 -9.99 -17.37
CA VAL A 113 -20.93 -9.50 -16.05
C VAL A 113 -21.88 -10.54 -15.44
N PRO A 114 -21.73 -10.90 -14.15
CA PRO A 114 -22.68 -11.78 -13.48
C PRO A 114 -24.12 -11.24 -13.60
N ASN A 115 -25.06 -12.11 -14.02
CA ASN A 115 -26.47 -11.78 -14.26
C ASN A 115 -26.75 -10.87 -15.47
N MET A 116 -25.75 -10.49 -16.25
CA MET A 116 -25.89 -9.74 -17.52
C MET A 116 -25.01 -10.40 -18.59
N PRO A 117 -25.38 -11.60 -19.11
CA PRO A 117 -24.53 -12.37 -20.03
C PRO A 117 -24.24 -11.65 -21.35
N ASP A 118 -25.10 -10.71 -21.73
CA ASP A 118 -24.94 -9.90 -22.94
C ASP A 118 -23.88 -8.81 -22.77
N VAL A 119 -23.49 -8.46 -21.54
CA VAL A 119 -22.44 -7.46 -21.26
C VAL A 119 -21.10 -8.18 -21.12
N GLN A 120 -20.23 -7.95 -22.11
CA GLN A 120 -18.86 -8.44 -22.12
C GLN A 120 -17.89 -7.34 -21.69
N TYR A 121 -16.85 -7.72 -20.96
CA TYR A 121 -15.79 -6.82 -20.55
C TYR A 121 -14.43 -7.51 -20.50
N PHE A 122 -13.37 -6.71 -20.60
CA PHE A 122 -12.01 -7.12 -20.27
C PHE A 122 -11.21 -5.90 -19.80
N GLY A 123 -10.12 -6.15 -19.08
CA GLY A 123 -9.21 -5.15 -18.55
C GLY A 123 -7.80 -5.38 -19.04
N TYR A 124 -7.08 -4.30 -19.31
CA TYR A 124 -5.69 -4.30 -19.73
C TYR A 124 -4.86 -3.42 -18.79
N HIS A 125 -3.63 -3.84 -18.49
CA HIS A 125 -2.74 -3.16 -17.55
C HIS A 125 -1.44 -2.79 -18.25
N VAL A 126 -1.03 -1.54 -18.04
CA VAL A 126 0.25 -1.01 -18.49
C VAL A 126 1.00 -0.53 -17.26
N ASN A 127 2.20 -1.07 -17.03
CA ASN A 127 3.11 -0.64 -15.97
C ASN A 127 4.13 0.34 -16.56
N TRP A 128 4.14 1.58 -16.09
CA TRP A 128 4.90 2.67 -16.73
C TRP A 128 6.41 2.43 -16.66
N ILE A 129 6.91 1.77 -15.61
CA ILE A 129 8.35 1.54 -15.43
C ILE A 129 9.00 0.65 -16.51
N ASN A 130 8.21 -0.09 -17.30
CA ASN A 130 8.71 -1.07 -18.28
C ASN A 130 7.85 -1.10 -19.56
N ASP A 131 7.14 -0.02 -19.89
CA ASP A 131 6.28 0.02 -21.07
C ASP A 131 6.99 0.57 -22.33
N GLY A 132 8.22 1.10 -22.16
CA GLY A 132 9.02 1.66 -23.24
C GLY A 132 8.58 3.05 -23.67
N ARG A 133 7.83 3.77 -22.82
CA ARG A 133 7.26 5.10 -23.09
C ARG A 133 7.69 6.09 -22.02
N ASP A 134 7.63 7.36 -22.39
CA ASP A 134 7.77 8.49 -21.48
C ASP A 134 6.34 8.95 -21.14
N ASN A 135 5.72 8.30 -20.16
CA ASN A 135 4.32 8.54 -19.79
C ASN A 135 4.15 9.85 -19.02
N ASN A 136 5.18 10.29 -18.31
CA ASN A 136 5.17 11.52 -17.51
C ASN A 136 5.70 12.75 -18.30
N ASN A 137 6.20 12.54 -19.52
CA ASN A 137 6.73 13.54 -20.45
C ASN A 137 7.93 14.32 -19.85
N ASP A 138 8.80 13.63 -19.11
CA ASP A 138 10.03 14.21 -18.55
C ASP A 138 11.25 14.08 -19.48
N GLY A 139 11.07 13.48 -20.65
CA GLY A 139 12.08 13.30 -21.68
C GLY A 139 12.87 11.99 -21.55
N VAL A 140 12.56 11.14 -20.58
CA VAL A 140 13.23 9.85 -20.36
C VAL A 140 12.19 8.73 -20.18
N ALA A 141 12.13 7.80 -21.13
CA ALA A 141 11.29 6.61 -21.00
C ALA A 141 11.80 5.66 -19.91
N ASP A 142 10.87 5.00 -19.21
CA ASP A 142 11.11 3.95 -18.21
C ASP A 142 12.08 4.38 -17.10
N ASN A 143 11.84 5.53 -16.46
CA ASN A 143 12.71 6.05 -15.41
C ASN A 143 12.14 5.83 -13.99
N GLY A 144 12.95 6.09 -12.96
CA GLY A 144 12.53 5.89 -11.56
C GLY A 144 11.32 6.72 -11.12
N SER A 145 11.02 7.83 -11.80
CA SER A 145 9.84 8.68 -11.54
C SER A 145 8.54 8.04 -12.03
N GLU A 146 8.60 7.03 -12.89
CA GLU A 146 7.47 6.24 -13.36
C GLU A 146 7.19 4.99 -12.50
N ASN A 147 8.06 4.71 -11.53
CA ASN A 147 7.89 3.58 -10.63
C ASN A 147 6.61 3.73 -9.79
N GLY A 148 5.83 2.65 -9.75
CA GLY A 148 4.54 2.61 -9.06
C GLY A 148 3.38 3.23 -9.87
N TYR A 149 3.60 3.78 -11.06
CA TYR A 149 2.50 4.25 -11.89
C TYR A 149 1.98 3.16 -12.82
N HIS A 150 0.67 3.08 -12.91
CA HIS A 150 -0.03 2.07 -13.71
C HIS A 150 -1.19 2.70 -14.46
N THR A 151 -1.36 2.33 -15.72
CA THR A 151 -2.60 2.61 -16.46
C THR A 151 -3.42 1.33 -16.58
N LEU A 152 -4.67 1.39 -16.12
CA LEU A 152 -5.66 0.36 -16.37
C LEU A 152 -6.61 0.85 -17.47
N VAL A 153 -6.78 0.03 -18.50
CA VAL A 153 -7.70 0.28 -19.61
C VAL A 153 -8.81 -0.75 -19.55
N ALA A 154 -10.02 -0.30 -19.24
CA ALA A 154 -11.20 -1.13 -19.21
C ALA A 154 -11.96 -1.01 -20.52
N TYR A 155 -12.41 -2.15 -21.02
CA TYR A 155 -13.24 -2.29 -22.20
C TYR A 155 -14.53 -2.99 -21.81
N ALA A 156 -15.67 -2.46 -22.26
CA ALA A 156 -16.95 -3.13 -22.12
C ALA A 156 -17.81 -2.92 -23.36
N ARG A 157 -18.62 -3.91 -23.70
CA ARG A 157 -19.60 -3.84 -24.78
C ARG A 157 -20.82 -4.68 -24.44
N ILE A 158 -21.95 -4.29 -24.99
CA ILE A 158 -23.17 -5.11 -24.94
C ILE A 158 -23.36 -5.79 -26.30
N ILE A 159 -23.59 -7.10 -26.27
CA ILE A 159 -23.82 -7.93 -27.46
C ILE A 159 -25.32 -7.99 -27.70
N ASN A 160 -25.74 -7.64 -28.90
CA ASN A 160 -27.11 -7.80 -29.33
C ASN A 160 -27.38 -9.31 -29.57
N PRO A 161 -28.35 -9.93 -28.88
CA PRO A 161 -28.56 -11.37 -28.94
C PRO A 161 -29.10 -11.86 -30.30
N ILE A 162 -29.64 -10.95 -31.12
CA ILE A 162 -30.21 -11.28 -32.44
C ILE A 162 -29.13 -11.20 -33.52
N THR A 163 -28.28 -10.17 -33.49
CA THR A 163 -27.27 -9.93 -34.54
C THR A 163 -25.89 -10.47 -34.19
N GLY A 164 -25.62 -10.75 -32.91
CA GLY A 164 -24.29 -11.10 -32.40
C GLY A 164 -23.27 -9.95 -32.42
N GLY A 165 -23.65 -8.78 -32.94
CA GLY A 165 -22.82 -7.57 -32.96
C GLY A 165 -22.95 -6.75 -31.68
N ALA A 166 -22.01 -5.84 -31.45
CA ALA A 166 -22.08 -4.92 -30.32
C ALA A 166 -23.10 -3.80 -30.58
N SER A 167 -24.06 -3.57 -29.68
CA SER A 167 -24.99 -2.43 -29.78
C SER A 167 -24.43 -1.15 -29.15
N SER A 168 -23.58 -1.27 -28.13
CA SER A 168 -22.78 -0.20 -27.56
C SER A 168 -21.44 -0.75 -27.05
N ALA A 169 -20.39 0.07 -27.10
CA ALA A 169 -19.06 -0.25 -26.59
C ALA A 169 -18.40 1.01 -26.02
N ARG A 170 -17.70 0.85 -24.89
CA ARG A 170 -16.97 1.93 -24.21
C ARG A 170 -15.56 1.48 -23.85
N ARG A 171 -14.68 2.47 -23.73
CA ARG A 171 -13.33 2.30 -23.21
C ARG A 171 -13.05 3.40 -22.19
N VAL A 172 -12.52 3.01 -21.04
CA VAL A 172 -12.09 3.93 -19.99
C VAL A 172 -10.63 3.66 -19.64
N GLU A 173 -9.83 4.72 -19.63
CA GLU A 173 -8.46 4.69 -19.15
C GLU A 173 -8.40 5.34 -17.77
N THR A 174 -7.74 4.68 -16.83
CA THR A 174 -7.53 5.19 -15.48
C THR A 174 -6.06 5.06 -15.11
N VAL A 175 -5.46 6.15 -14.66
CA VAL A 175 -4.09 6.18 -14.14
C VAL A 175 -4.14 6.03 -12.64
N TYR A 176 -3.32 5.13 -12.12
CA TYR A 176 -3.17 4.83 -10.71
C TYR A 176 -1.71 5.01 -10.30
N SER A 177 -1.50 5.45 -9.06
CA SER A 177 -0.22 5.36 -8.37
C SER A 177 -0.32 4.26 -7.31
N SER A 178 0.65 3.36 -7.27
CA SER A 178 0.83 2.37 -6.22
C SER A 178 1.95 2.80 -5.29
N THR A 179 1.78 2.50 -4.01
CA THR A 179 2.80 2.73 -2.99
C THR A 179 2.90 1.50 -2.12
N ASN A 180 4.12 1.02 -1.89
CA ASN A 180 4.36 -0.04 -0.94
C ASN A 180 4.14 0.50 0.49
N ILE A 181 3.15 -0.06 1.17
CA ILE A 181 2.74 0.26 2.53
C ILE A 181 3.11 -0.86 3.52
N ASN A 182 4.18 -1.61 3.21
CA ASN A 182 4.72 -2.59 4.15
C ASN A 182 5.11 -1.91 5.48
N VAL A 183 5.22 -2.73 6.54
CA VAL A 183 5.46 -2.23 7.91
C VAL A 183 6.77 -1.46 8.03
N TRP A 184 7.74 -1.78 7.16
CA TRP A 184 9.08 -1.22 7.14
C TRP A 184 9.19 0.14 6.45
N ASN A 185 8.13 0.57 5.75
CA ASN A 185 8.05 1.91 5.17
C ASN A 185 7.45 2.93 6.15
N ASN A 186 7.78 2.80 7.44
CA ASN A 186 7.37 3.67 8.53
C ASN A 186 8.55 3.92 9.47
N ALA A 187 8.54 5.03 10.22
CA ALA A 187 9.40 5.17 11.39
C ALA A 187 8.92 4.23 12.50
N ILE A 188 7.60 4.20 12.73
CA ILE A 188 6.94 3.35 13.72
C ILE A 188 5.74 2.63 13.09
N PHE A 189 5.71 1.31 13.26
CA PHE A 189 4.55 0.48 13.00
C PHE A 189 4.10 -0.22 14.29
N ALA A 190 2.87 0.03 14.73
CA ALA A 190 2.31 -0.53 15.96
C ALA A 190 1.14 -1.47 15.69
N GLY A 191 1.19 -2.65 16.31
CA GLY A 191 0.18 -3.70 16.21
C GLY A 191 -1.05 -3.45 17.08
N ASN A 192 -1.33 -4.41 17.96
CA ASN A 192 -2.59 -4.42 18.73
C ASN A 192 -2.61 -3.46 19.92
N GLY A 193 -1.45 -3.07 20.45
CA GLY A 193 -1.32 -2.30 21.70
C GLY A 193 -1.39 -3.14 22.97
N GLN A 194 -1.27 -2.46 24.12
CA GLN A 194 -1.50 -3.00 25.46
C GLN A 194 -2.56 -2.16 26.20
N ALA A 195 -2.94 -2.58 27.42
CA ALA A 195 -3.80 -1.78 28.28
C ALA A 195 -3.11 -0.43 28.58
N GLY A 196 -3.57 0.65 27.96
CA GLY A 196 -2.99 1.99 28.10
C GLY A 196 -2.57 2.67 26.78
N GLY A 197 -2.62 1.98 25.63
CA GLY A 197 -2.36 2.58 24.31
C GLY A 197 -1.45 1.75 23.42
N LEU A 198 -0.94 2.36 22.33
CA LEU A 198 0.09 1.76 21.48
C LEU A 198 1.46 2.37 21.72
N ILE A 199 1.51 3.69 21.96
CA ILE A 199 2.74 4.42 22.26
C ILE A 199 2.53 5.17 23.58
N ASN A 200 3.31 4.77 24.59
CA ASN A 200 3.37 5.44 25.88
C ASN A 200 4.66 6.25 26.00
N GLY A 201 4.57 7.45 26.54
CA GLY A 201 5.70 8.37 26.71
C GLY A 201 5.96 9.22 25.47
N ASN A 202 6.77 10.27 25.67
CA ASN A 202 7.03 11.26 24.65
C ASN A 202 8.06 10.75 23.64
N VAL A 203 7.91 11.11 22.36
CA VAL A 203 8.82 10.69 21.29
C VAL A 203 8.86 11.73 20.18
N SER A 204 10.03 11.89 19.57
CA SER A 204 10.23 12.65 18.34
C SER A 204 10.31 11.68 17.17
N ILE A 205 9.39 11.79 16.22
CA ILE A 205 9.29 10.88 15.09
C ILE A 205 9.47 11.69 13.81
N HIS A 206 10.38 11.26 12.96
CA HIS A 206 10.62 11.84 11.65
C HIS A 206 10.35 10.76 10.61
N GLY A 207 9.11 10.72 10.09
CA GLY A 207 8.63 9.70 9.17
C GLY A 207 7.19 9.26 9.45
N SER A 208 6.73 8.27 8.70
CA SER A 208 5.38 7.74 8.80
C SER A 208 5.15 6.99 10.12
N VAL A 209 3.94 7.09 10.65
CA VAL A 209 3.47 6.39 11.84
C VAL A 209 2.20 5.63 11.49
N HIS A 210 2.19 4.33 11.72
CA HIS A 210 1.06 3.47 11.39
C HIS A 210 0.65 2.61 12.60
N LEU A 211 -0.53 2.88 13.15
CA LEU A 211 -1.07 2.25 14.35
C LEU A 211 -2.36 1.48 14.04
N LEU A 212 -2.41 0.18 14.35
CA LEU A 212 -3.61 -0.65 14.11
C LEU A 212 -4.61 -0.62 15.27
N GLY A 213 -4.15 -0.86 16.50
CA GLY A 213 -4.95 -0.71 17.72
C GLY A 213 -6.12 -1.68 17.86
N ASN A 214 -6.06 -2.87 17.26
CA ASN A 214 -7.22 -3.79 17.20
C ASN A 214 -7.72 -4.27 18.59
N ASN A 215 -6.88 -4.19 19.63
CA ASN A 215 -7.29 -4.53 21.01
C ASN A 215 -7.72 -3.31 21.83
N LEU A 216 -7.72 -2.11 21.26
CA LEU A 216 -8.31 -0.94 21.89
C LEU A 216 -9.82 -1.01 21.72
N ALA A 217 -10.57 -0.87 22.82
CA ALA A 217 -12.02 -0.96 22.80
C ALA A 217 -12.61 0.04 21.79
N ASN A 218 -13.44 -0.44 20.87
CA ASN A 218 -14.07 0.37 19.84
C ASN A 218 -15.00 1.40 20.52
N GLY A 219 -14.68 2.70 20.42
CA GLY A 219 -15.40 3.76 21.13
C GLY A 219 -15.05 3.91 22.62
N GLY A 220 -13.95 3.31 23.10
CA GLY A 220 -13.40 3.60 24.40
C GLY A 220 -12.84 5.03 24.43
N LEU A 221 -13.66 5.97 24.91
CA LEU A 221 -13.38 7.41 25.08
C LEU A 221 -12.17 7.75 25.98
N ALA A 222 -11.25 6.82 26.24
CA ALA A 222 -10.23 6.95 27.28
C ALA A 222 -8.90 6.25 27.00
N VAL A 223 -8.63 5.75 25.78
CA VAL A 223 -7.30 5.20 25.46
C VAL A 223 -6.74 5.90 24.23
N ASP A 224 -5.78 6.77 24.48
CA ASP A 224 -4.95 7.35 23.44
C ASP A 224 -4.12 6.23 22.82
N ALA A 225 -4.31 6.00 21.52
CA ALA A 225 -3.41 5.16 20.74
C ALA A 225 -1.99 5.72 20.79
N LEU A 226 -1.91 7.05 20.79
CA LEU A 226 -0.72 7.85 20.92
C LEU A 226 -1.08 9.10 21.72
N ASP A 227 -0.45 9.33 22.87
CA ASP A 227 -0.54 10.59 23.60
C ASP A 227 0.69 11.45 23.28
N LEU A 228 0.54 12.41 22.38
CA LEU A 228 1.56 13.42 22.13
C LEU A 228 1.43 14.51 23.20
N SER A 229 2.19 14.35 24.27
CA SER A 229 2.34 15.36 25.32
C SER A 229 3.75 15.98 25.30
N GLY A 230 3.94 17.07 26.05
CA GLY A 230 5.26 17.72 26.18
C GLY A 230 5.79 18.25 24.85
N THR A 231 6.96 17.76 24.40
CA THR A 231 7.63 18.12 23.15
C THR A 231 7.64 16.98 22.14
N SER A 232 6.64 16.08 22.19
CA SER A 232 6.50 14.99 21.22
C SER A 232 6.10 15.53 19.85
N LEU A 233 6.68 14.99 18.78
CA LEU A 233 6.46 15.50 17.43
C LEU A 233 6.47 14.40 16.36
N ILE A 234 5.78 14.66 15.25
CA ILE A 234 5.81 13.83 14.04
C ILE A 234 6.11 14.74 12.84
N HIS A 235 7.27 14.59 12.19
CA HIS A 235 7.71 15.43 11.08
C HIS A 235 7.95 14.65 9.78
N ASN A 236 7.94 15.38 8.65
CA ASN A 236 8.12 14.85 7.29
C ASN A 236 9.53 15.09 6.70
N ASN A 237 10.51 15.34 7.56
CA ASN A 237 11.87 15.70 7.14
C ASN A 237 12.92 15.25 8.17
N TYR A 238 14.20 15.45 7.86
CA TYR A 238 15.33 15.16 8.76
C TYR A 238 15.81 16.38 9.54
N ALA A 239 14.93 17.34 9.86
CA ALA A 239 15.28 18.39 10.82
C ALA A 239 15.81 17.74 12.12
N ASP A 240 16.85 18.36 12.70
CA ASP A 240 17.50 17.91 13.93
C ASP A 240 18.13 16.50 13.90
N CYS A 241 18.18 15.85 12.73
CA CYS A 241 18.91 14.59 12.57
C CYS A 241 20.41 14.80 12.76
N PRO A 242 21.08 14.04 13.65
CA PRO A 242 22.53 14.12 13.80
C PRO A 242 23.26 13.93 12.47
N ALA A 243 24.17 14.85 12.13
CA ALA A 243 24.84 14.86 10.83
C ALA A 243 25.58 13.55 10.50
N ASP A 244 26.14 12.87 11.50
CA ASP A 244 26.82 11.57 11.32
C ASP A 244 25.84 10.43 10.99
N LEU A 245 24.59 10.49 11.45
CA LEU A 245 23.54 9.54 11.06
C LEU A 245 23.03 9.85 9.65
N ALA A 246 22.74 11.12 9.36
CA ALA A 246 22.26 11.56 8.06
C ALA A 246 23.26 11.28 6.93
N ALA A 247 24.57 11.40 7.19
CA ALA A 247 25.62 11.12 6.20
C ALA A 247 25.73 9.64 5.80
N ARG A 248 25.14 8.72 6.58
CA ARG A 248 25.20 7.27 6.35
C ARG A 248 24.08 6.73 5.48
N VAL A 249 23.04 7.52 5.25
CA VAL A 249 21.84 7.11 4.51
C VAL A 249 21.74 7.77 3.15
N PRO A 250 21.00 7.18 2.20
CA PRO A 250 20.64 7.83 0.95
C PRO A 250 19.96 9.18 1.18
N GLN A 251 20.12 10.08 0.21
CA GLN A 251 19.39 11.34 0.23
C GLN A 251 17.88 11.08 0.18
N LEU A 252 17.13 11.94 0.87
CA LEU A 252 15.67 11.88 0.84
C LEU A 252 15.14 12.08 -0.58
N PRO A 253 14.07 11.36 -0.96
CA PRO A 253 13.32 11.63 -2.18
C PRO A 253 12.89 13.10 -2.28
N THR A 254 12.73 13.59 -3.51
CA THR A 254 12.22 14.94 -3.78
C THR A 254 10.80 14.90 -4.32
N THR A 255 10.01 15.91 -3.98
CA THR A 255 8.67 16.15 -4.51
C THR A 255 8.50 17.62 -4.90
N VAL A 256 7.44 17.93 -5.66
CA VAL A 256 7.05 19.32 -5.94
C VAL A 256 5.96 19.72 -4.96
N PHE A 257 6.21 20.77 -4.18
CA PHE A 257 5.25 21.31 -3.22
C PHE A 257 5.34 22.83 -3.18
N GLY A 258 4.20 23.52 -3.23
CA GLY A 258 4.19 24.99 -3.30
C GLY A 258 4.89 25.58 -4.54
N GLY A 259 5.13 24.78 -5.59
CA GLY A 259 5.89 25.19 -6.79
C GLY A 259 7.41 25.02 -6.67
N GLU A 260 7.91 24.46 -5.55
CA GLU A 260 9.33 24.23 -5.29
C GLU A 260 9.65 22.73 -5.28
N THR A 261 10.84 22.35 -5.76
CA THR A 261 11.36 20.98 -5.63
C THR A 261 12.05 20.83 -4.29
N ILE A 262 11.46 20.05 -3.39
CA ILE A 262 11.90 19.92 -1.99
C ILE A 262 12.03 18.45 -1.58
N ARG A 263 12.86 18.18 -0.57
CA ARG A 263 13.06 16.84 -0.01
C ARG A 263 11.92 16.45 0.94
N THR A 264 11.53 15.19 0.96
CA THR A 264 10.40 14.71 1.78
C THR A 264 10.60 13.27 2.22
N LEU A 265 10.08 12.91 3.39
CA LEU A 265 9.94 11.52 3.82
C LEU A 265 8.67 10.86 3.30
N ASN A 266 7.79 11.62 2.64
CA ASN A 266 6.44 11.23 2.28
C ASN A 266 5.63 10.70 3.48
N ALA A 267 5.86 11.32 4.64
CA ALA A 267 5.40 10.87 5.94
C ALA A 267 3.87 10.97 6.07
N LYS A 268 3.26 9.88 6.53
CA LYS A 268 1.82 9.79 6.79
C LYS A 268 1.56 9.33 8.22
N LEU A 269 0.56 9.91 8.87
CA LEU A 269 0.02 9.43 10.14
C LEU A 269 -1.23 8.60 9.86
N ARG A 270 -1.23 7.33 10.26
CA ARG A 270 -2.37 6.41 10.12
C ARG A 270 -2.70 5.77 11.45
N VAL A 271 -3.94 5.95 11.89
CA VAL A 271 -4.46 5.34 13.13
C VAL A 271 -5.80 4.70 12.83
N LYS A 272 -5.80 3.36 12.81
CA LYS A 272 -7.00 2.58 12.49
C LYS A 272 -8.00 2.58 13.64
N ASN A 273 -7.53 2.37 14.87
CA ASN A 273 -8.34 2.38 16.08
C ASN A 273 -7.61 3.12 17.23
N GLY A 274 -8.36 3.92 18.00
CA GLY A 274 -7.87 4.68 19.16
C GLY A 274 -7.73 6.18 18.87
N LEU A 275 -7.83 6.99 19.92
CA LEU A 275 -7.70 8.45 19.82
C LEU A 275 -6.24 8.86 19.66
N VAL A 276 -5.99 10.00 19.01
CA VAL A 276 -4.67 10.62 19.02
C VAL A 276 -4.71 11.83 19.95
N GLY A 277 -4.01 11.73 21.08
CA GLY A 277 -3.86 12.79 22.05
C GLY A 277 -2.90 13.86 21.55
N SER A 278 -3.31 15.13 21.63
CA SER A 278 -2.46 16.30 21.42
C SER A 278 -2.57 17.24 22.61
N SER A 279 -1.48 17.34 23.37
CA SER A 279 -1.35 18.15 24.58
C SER A 279 0.02 18.83 24.66
N GLY A 280 0.15 19.89 25.45
CA GLY A 280 1.43 20.60 25.63
C GLY A 280 1.88 21.32 24.36
N ASN A 281 3.14 21.10 23.94
CA ASN A 281 3.76 21.65 22.74
C ASN A 281 3.90 20.57 21.65
N SER A 282 3.01 19.58 21.61
CA SER A 282 3.06 18.59 20.55
C SER A 282 2.69 19.17 19.19
N GLU A 283 3.24 18.54 18.16
CA GLU A 283 3.13 19.00 16.77
C GLU A 283 3.15 17.82 15.79
N ILE A 284 2.27 17.85 14.78
CA ILE A 284 2.20 16.87 13.69
C ILE A 284 2.32 17.62 12.36
N GLY A 285 3.40 17.39 11.62
CA GLY A 285 3.85 18.26 10.54
C GLY A 285 4.23 19.63 11.06
N GLN A 286 4.70 20.53 10.19
CA GLN A 286 4.94 21.94 10.56
C GLN A 286 4.34 22.87 9.50
N PRO A 287 4.13 24.17 9.79
CA PRO A 287 3.69 25.12 8.78
C PRO A 287 4.65 25.14 7.61
N ASN A 288 4.11 25.15 6.39
CA ASN A 288 4.93 25.30 5.18
C ASN A 288 5.69 26.64 5.21
N VAL A 289 7.00 26.60 4.98
CA VAL A 289 7.85 27.79 4.89
C VAL A 289 8.50 27.83 3.51
N ALA A 290 8.01 28.75 2.65
CA ALA A 290 8.54 28.90 1.30
C ALA A 290 10.05 29.19 1.30
N GLY A 291 10.78 28.55 0.38
CA GLY A 291 12.23 28.63 0.25
C GLY A 291 13.02 27.62 1.09
N ASN A 292 12.36 26.81 1.93
CA ASN A 292 13.02 25.69 2.58
C ASN A 292 13.30 24.55 1.58
N SER A 293 14.38 23.80 1.82
CA SER A 293 14.77 22.67 0.95
C SER A 293 14.05 21.36 1.24
N TYR A 294 13.10 21.35 2.19
CA TYR A 294 12.39 20.17 2.65
C TYR A 294 10.93 20.47 2.95
N LYS A 295 10.08 19.45 2.89
CA LYS A 295 8.65 19.54 3.18
C LYS A 295 8.40 19.50 4.68
N GLU A 296 7.61 20.45 5.17
CA GLU A 296 7.20 20.52 6.57
C GLU A 296 5.89 19.78 6.85
N THR A 297 4.91 19.93 5.95
CA THR A 297 3.58 19.32 6.14
C THR A 297 3.63 17.82 5.97
N MET A 298 2.81 17.09 6.72
CA MET A 298 2.57 15.67 6.48
C MET A 298 1.90 15.48 5.11
N ASP A 299 2.23 14.39 4.42
CA ASP A 299 1.58 14.02 3.15
C ASP A 299 0.14 13.54 3.36
N GLY A 300 -0.19 13.10 4.57
CA GLY A 300 -1.54 12.72 4.90
C GLY A 300 -1.71 12.26 6.34
N THR A 301 -2.88 12.54 6.89
CA THR A 301 -3.30 12.14 8.22
C THR A 301 -4.63 11.41 8.12
N TYR A 302 -4.69 10.20 8.68
CA TYR A 302 -5.83 9.29 8.56
C TYR A 302 -6.15 8.68 9.93
N VAL A 303 -7.10 9.26 10.66
CA VAL A 303 -7.41 8.91 12.06
C VAL A 303 -8.89 8.58 12.19
N THR A 304 -9.23 7.31 12.44
CA THR A 304 -10.64 6.86 12.45
C THR A 304 -11.41 7.34 13.68
N THR A 305 -10.82 7.22 14.87
CA THR A 305 -11.54 7.46 16.14
C THR A 305 -11.57 8.95 16.52
N GLY A 306 -10.63 9.75 16.00
CA GLY A 306 -10.54 11.18 16.23
C GLY A 306 -9.42 11.57 17.19
N TRP A 307 -9.57 12.77 17.77
CA TRP A 307 -8.51 13.49 18.48
C TRP A 307 -8.87 13.71 19.95
N ALA A 308 -7.87 13.70 20.82
CA ALA A 308 -7.98 13.91 22.27
C ALA A 308 -6.92 14.91 22.77
N GLY A 309 -6.93 15.19 24.08
CA GLY A 309 -5.97 16.10 24.72
C GLY A 309 -6.44 17.55 24.83
N ASN A 310 -5.53 18.42 25.30
CA ASN A 310 -5.85 19.81 25.66
C ASN A 310 -5.55 20.83 24.56
N GLN A 311 -4.92 20.42 23.45
CA GLN A 311 -4.61 21.29 22.31
C GLN A 311 -5.62 21.11 21.16
N LEU A 312 -6.91 21.09 21.50
CA LEU A 312 -7.98 20.93 20.52
C LEU A 312 -8.73 22.25 20.25
N THR A 313 -9.17 22.41 19.01
CA THR A 313 -10.06 23.49 18.56
C THR A 313 -11.29 22.90 17.88
N SER A 314 -12.44 23.57 18.04
CA SER A 314 -13.66 23.19 17.32
C SER A 314 -13.63 23.79 15.92
N ASP A 315 -14.07 23.01 14.94
CA ASP A 315 -14.29 23.43 13.56
C ASP A 315 -15.63 24.17 13.33
N GLY A 316 -16.43 24.38 14.38
CA GLY A 316 -17.78 24.92 14.27
C GLY A 316 -18.86 23.90 13.86
N GLY A 317 -18.47 22.66 13.51
CA GLY A 317 -19.32 21.52 13.18
C GLY A 317 -19.45 20.48 14.30
N GLY A 318 -18.86 20.74 15.46
CA GLY A 318 -18.91 19.87 16.64
C GLY A 318 -17.80 18.81 16.69
N ARG A 319 -16.90 18.76 15.70
CA ARG A 319 -15.69 17.92 15.74
C ARG A 319 -14.50 18.72 16.26
N LEU A 320 -13.66 18.07 17.04
CA LEU A 320 -12.43 18.64 17.57
C LEU A 320 -11.24 18.24 16.69
N HIS A 321 -10.31 19.16 16.48
CA HIS A 321 -9.05 18.91 15.76
C HIS A 321 -7.86 19.51 16.52
N PRO A 322 -6.63 18.98 16.34
CA PRO A 322 -5.44 19.52 16.97
C PRO A 322 -5.07 20.90 16.43
N ARG A 323 -4.60 21.79 17.30
CA ARG A 323 -4.13 23.13 16.91
C ARG A 323 -2.88 23.11 16.04
N ASN A 324 -1.96 22.18 16.32
CA ASN A 324 -0.67 22.05 15.63
C ASN A 324 -0.66 20.79 14.77
N LEU A 325 -1.54 20.76 13.77
CA LEU A 325 -1.59 19.70 12.76
C LEU A 325 -1.53 20.33 11.37
N TYR A 326 -0.48 19.98 10.63
CA TYR A 326 -0.20 20.50 9.29
C TYR A 326 -0.07 19.32 8.33
N SER A 327 -1.13 19.05 7.59
CA SER A 327 -1.26 17.88 6.72
C SER A 327 -1.97 18.27 5.42
N ASP A 328 -1.51 17.72 4.30
CA ASP A 328 -2.01 18.09 2.96
C ASP A 328 -3.49 17.71 2.75
N ASN A 329 -3.97 16.69 3.46
CA ASN A 329 -5.35 16.23 3.42
C ASN A 329 -6.19 16.72 4.62
N GLY A 330 -5.68 17.66 5.42
CA GLY A 330 -6.34 18.14 6.64
C GLY A 330 -6.32 17.10 7.77
N TRP A 331 -7.40 17.04 8.54
CA TRP A 331 -7.45 16.33 9.83
C TRP A 331 -8.64 15.36 9.98
N ASP A 332 -9.55 15.34 9.01
CA ASP A 332 -10.86 14.70 9.10
C ASP A 332 -10.98 13.38 8.32
N GLN A 333 -9.91 12.98 7.64
CA GLN A 333 -9.85 11.74 6.88
C GLN A 333 -9.71 10.54 7.81
N THR A 334 -10.49 9.49 7.55
CA THR A 334 -10.42 8.23 8.29
C THR A 334 -9.36 7.29 7.71
N TYR A 335 -9.01 6.24 8.44
CA TYR A 335 -8.06 5.22 7.98
C TYR A 335 -8.36 4.70 6.55
N ASP A 336 -7.36 4.76 5.68
CA ASP A 336 -7.48 4.59 4.22
C ASP A 336 -7.21 3.15 3.72
N LEU A 337 -6.74 2.24 4.58
CA LEU A 337 -6.20 0.94 4.15
C LEU A 337 -7.08 -0.27 4.50
N GLY A 338 -8.24 -0.06 5.14
CA GLY A 338 -9.14 -1.15 5.55
C GLY A 338 -8.45 -2.26 6.36
N ASN A 339 -8.42 -3.49 5.83
CA ASN A 339 -7.75 -4.65 6.44
C ASN A 339 -6.49 -5.10 5.69
N LYS A 340 -5.98 -4.29 4.75
CA LYS A 340 -4.84 -4.67 3.88
C LYS A 340 -3.54 -4.92 4.65
N VAL A 341 -3.33 -4.21 5.75
CA VAL A 341 -2.09 -4.29 6.56
C VAL A 341 -2.40 -4.88 7.94
N PRO A 342 -2.10 -6.16 8.17
CA PRO A 342 -2.10 -6.76 9.51
C PRO A 342 -0.78 -6.49 10.24
N PHE A 343 -0.76 -6.67 11.56
CA PHE A 343 0.50 -6.77 12.30
C PHE A 343 1.14 -8.12 11.96
N PRO A 344 2.39 -8.15 11.49
CA PRO A 344 3.02 -9.40 11.12
C PRO A 344 3.40 -10.19 12.36
N THR A 345 3.08 -11.49 12.38
CA THR A 345 3.47 -12.41 13.46
C THR A 345 4.38 -13.52 12.94
N LEU A 346 5.24 -14.07 13.80
CA LEU A 346 6.18 -15.14 13.44
C LEU A 346 5.47 -16.45 13.03
N ASN A 347 4.20 -16.60 13.38
CA ASN A 347 3.37 -17.73 13.01
C ASN A 347 2.59 -17.50 11.71
N ASP A 348 2.61 -16.28 11.16
CA ASP A 348 1.97 -16.00 9.88
C ASP A 348 2.64 -16.82 8.77
N PRO A 349 1.90 -17.21 7.73
CA PRO A 349 2.50 -17.87 6.58
C PRO A 349 3.61 -17.01 5.96
N TRP A 350 4.74 -17.64 5.68
CA TRP A 350 5.84 -17.02 4.94
C TRP A 350 5.35 -16.58 3.57
N ARG A 351 5.75 -15.38 3.19
CA ARG A 351 5.56 -14.81 1.85
C ARG A 351 6.91 -14.46 1.28
N ASP A 352 7.12 -14.81 0.02
CA ASP A 352 8.32 -14.44 -0.69
C ASP A 352 8.45 -12.90 -0.77
N PRO A 353 9.62 -12.33 -0.44
CA PRO A 353 9.81 -10.87 -0.46
C PRO A 353 9.69 -10.21 -1.83
N ILE A 354 9.85 -10.95 -2.93
CA ILE A 354 9.87 -10.41 -4.28
C ILE A 354 8.44 -10.22 -4.80
N ASP A 355 7.59 -11.24 -4.66
CA ASP A 355 6.26 -11.28 -5.28
C ASP A 355 5.10 -11.53 -4.29
N GLY A 356 5.39 -11.80 -3.01
CA GLY A 356 4.41 -12.02 -1.96
C GLY A 356 3.70 -13.39 -1.98
N HIS A 357 4.14 -14.35 -2.81
CA HIS A 357 3.51 -15.67 -2.88
C HIS A 357 3.79 -16.50 -1.62
N PHE A 358 2.86 -17.39 -1.26
CA PHE A 358 3.05 -18.31 -0.14
C PHE A 358 3.92 -19.50 -0.53
N VAL A 359 4.81 -19.91 0.37
CA VAL A 359 5.67 -21.08 0.14
C VAL A 359 5.11 -22.32 0.85
N PRO A 360 4.79 -23.41 0.13
CA PRO A 360 4.27 -24.64 0.73
C PRO A 360 5.28 -25.33 1.66
N ASP A 361 4.81 -25.86 2.79
CA ASP A 361 5.57 -26.72 3.71
C ASP A 361 5.32 -28.21 3.37
N PRO A 362 6.31 -28.93 2.81
CA PRO A 362 6.16 -30.33 2.43
C PRO A 362 6.07 -31.28 3.63
N TYR A 363 6.46 -30.86 4.84
CA TYR A 363 6.50 -31.70 6.03
C TYR A 363 5.21 -31.65 6.83
N ARG A 364 4.52 -30.49 6.85
CA ARG A 364 3.35 -30.26 7.74
C ARG A 364 2.01 -30.20 7.02
N GLY A 365 2.00 -30.09 5.69
CA GLY A 365 0.77 -29.92 4.92
C GLY A 365 0.18 -28.52 5.15
N GLY A 366 0.54 -27.58 4.29
CA GLY A 366 0.15 -26.16 4.40
C GLY A 366 1.23 -25.26 3.81
N ASN A 367 1.27 -24.00 4.23
CA ASN A 367 2.36 -23.08 3.94
C ASN A 367 3.31 -23.03 5.14
N TYR A 368 4.61 -22.81 4.91
CA TYR A 368 5.55 -22.54 5.99
C TYR A 368 5.07 -21.32 6.79
N SER A 369 5.16 -21.37 8.13
CA SER A 369 5.14 -20.14 8.92
C SER A 369 6.46 -19.39 8.77
N HIS A 370 6.49 -18.10 9.09
CA HIS A 370 7.72 -17.31 9.02
C HIS A 370 8.85 -17.92 9.86
N ILE A 371 8.56 -18.31 11.10
CA ILE A 371 9.56 -18.93 11.99
C ILE A 371 10.08 -20.27 11.48
N ASN A 372 9.23 -21.11 10.89
CA ASN A 372 9.65 -22.40 10.35
C ASN A 372 10.48 -22.20 9.09
N TYR A 373 10.05 -21.34 8.16
CA TYR A 373 10.82 -21.04 6.96
C TYR A 373 12.21 -20.47 7.29
N PHE A 374 12.26 -19.52 8.22
CA PHE A 374 13.52 -18.93 8.68
C PHE A 374 14.49 -19.98 9.24
N SER A 375 13.95 -21.00 9.91
CA SER A 375 14.76 -21.98 10.64
C SER A 375 15.07 -23.24 9.87
N GLU A 376 14.23 -23.62 8.90
CA GLU A 376 14.32 -24.88 8.17
C GLU A 376 14.78 -24.68 6.73
N VAL A 377 14.69 -23.45 6.20
CA VAL A 377 15.03 -23.12 4.82
C VAL A 377 16.12 -22.07 4.73
N LEU A 378 16.07 -21.01 5.55
CA LEU A 378 17.07 -19.93 5.47
C LEU A 378 18.37 -20.25 6.21
N ILE A 379 18.29 -20.68 7.47
CA ILE A 379 19.47 -20.93 8.33
C ILE A 379 19.99 -22.35 8.25
N ALA A 380 19.12 -23.29 7.88
CA ALA A 380 19.39 -24.70 8.05
C ALA A 380 19.93 -25.37 6.79
N ASP A 381 20.71 -26.44 6.99
CA ASP A 381 20.83 -27.49 5.99
C ASP A 381 19.42 -28.08 5.78
N PRO A 382 18.89 -28.12 4.54
CA PRO A 382 17.60 -28.74 4.26
C PRO A 382 17.50 -30.21 4.73
N ASN A 383 18.64 -30.86 5.03
CA ASN A 383 18.70 -32.21 5.58
C ASN A 383 18.65 -32.27 7.13
N ASN A 384 18.82 -31.15 7.85
CA ASN A 384 18.78 -31.09 9.32
C ASN A 384 18.06 -29.82 9.83
N GLN A 385 16.76 -29.96 10.14
CA GLN A 385 15.86 -28.86 10.57
C GLN A 385 16.24 -28.09 11.85
N THR A 386 17.33 -28.45 12.54
CA THR A 386 17.74 -27.80 13.81
C THR A 386 19.17 -27.29 13.83
N ASP A 387 19.89 -27.36 12.70
CA ASP A 387 21.23 -26.79 12.62
C ASP A 387 21.23 -25.26 12.50
N GLY A 388 22.40 -24.65 12.71
CA GLY A 388 22.58 -23.19 12.72
C GLY A 388 21.90 -22.42 13.86
N ILE A 389 21.12 -23.08 14.72
CA ILE A 389 20.48 -22.45 15.88
C ILE A 389 21.47 -22.35 17.05
N TYR A 390 21.78 -21.13 17.46
CA TYR A 390 22.54 -20.89 18.68
C TYR A 390 21.68 -21.16 19.92
N ASN A 391 22.02 -22.18 20.71
CA ASN A 391 21.28 -22.51 21.93
C ASN A 391 21.89 -21.79 23.14
N GLY A 392 21.15 -20.85 23.71
CA GLY A 392 21.58 -20.02 24.83
C GLY A 392 21.59 -18.54 24.51
N ASN A 393 22.16 -17.75 25.41
CA ASN A 393 22.22 -16.30 25.28
C ASN A 393 23.49 -15.87 24.53
N ILE A 394 23.37 -14.85 23.69
CA ILE A 394 24.50 -14.17 23.06
C ILE A 394 24.69 -12.82 23.73
N THR A 395 25.93 -12.52 24.13
CA THR A 395 26.35 -11.17 24.55
C THR A 395 27.50 -10.71 23.67
N ILE A 396 27.30 -9.59 22.97
CA ILE A 396 28.33 -8.91 22.18
C ILE A 396 28.68 -7.63 22.94
N ALA A 397 29.84 -7.62 23.57
CA ALA A 397 30.35 -6.47 24.32
C ALA A 397 31.44 -5.78 23.50
N ALA A 398 31.43 -4.45 23.44
CA ALA A 398 32.38 -3.68 22.61
C ALA A 398 33.87 -3.92 22.97
N ASN A 399 34.18 -4.50 24.13
CA ASN A 399 35.54 -4.79 24.59
C ASN A 399 35.95 -6.27 24.49
N GLN A 400 35.14 -7.14 23.86
CA GLN A 400 35.43 -8.57 23.76
C GLN A 400 35.10 -9.10 22.37
N ASN A 401 36.07 -9.81 21.76
CA ASN A 401 35.83 -10.52 20.50
C ASN A 401 34.67 -11.52 20.65
N PHE A 402 33.81 -11.56 19.63
CA PHE A 402 32.70 -12.51 19.56
C PHE A 402 32.67 -13.16 18.18
N TYR A 403 32.34 -14.46 18.15
CA TYR A 403 32.14 -15.16 16.89
C TYR A 403 31.07 -16.25 17.02
N TRP A 404 30.17 -16.25 16.05
CA TRP A 404 29.23 -17.32 15.81
C TRP A 404 29.05 -17.51 14.31
N ASN A 405 29.15 -18.74 13.85
CA ASN A 405 28.82 -19.12 12.47
C ASN A 405 27.78 -20.22 12.50
N ALA A 406 26.59 -19.88 12.04
CA ALA A 406 25.44 -20.76 12.02
C ALA A 406 25.63 -21.88 10.99
N THR A 407 26.12 -21.58 9.79
CA THR A 407 26.37 -22.57 8.73
C THR A 407 27.32 -23.69 9.17
N GLN A 408 28.37 -23.33 9.93
CA GLN A 408 29.36 -24.28 10.44
C GLN A 408 29.06 -24.78 11.86
N ASN A 409 28.00 -24.25 12.49
CA ASN A 409 27.63 -24.51 13.86
C ASN A 409 28.82 -24.39 14.84
N SER A 410 29.55 -23.26 14.74
CA SER A 410 30.85 -23.09 15.38
C SER A 410 31.01 -21.72 16.05
N THR A 411 31.61 -21.73 17.24
CA THR A 411 32.07 -20.54 17.99
C THR A 411 33.58 -20.35 17.89
N ALA A 412 34.30 -21.24 17.20
CA ALA A 412 35.74 -21.12 17.03
C ALA A 412 36.07 -19.96 16.09
N TYR A 413 36.70 -18.90 16.61
CA TYR A 413 37.04 -17.69 15.87
C TYR A 413 37.98 -18.01 14.69
N PRO A 414 37.54 -17.91 13.42
CA PRO A 414 38.34 -18.28 12.27
C PRO A 414 39.20 -17.10 11.78
N GLY A 415 40.17 -17.40 10.90
CA GLY A 415 40.94 -16.38 10.17
C GLY A 415 40.06 -15.48 9.29
N THR A 416 39.10 -16.05 8.54
CA THR A 416 38.09 -15.33 7.73
C THR A 416 36.88 -16.24 7.43
N PRO A 417 35.63 -15.84 7.72
CA PRO A 417 34.42 -16.60 7.34
C PRO A 417 34.23 -16.68 5.81
N GLN A 418 33.52 -17.68 5.30
CA GLN A 418 33.21 -17.73 3.86
C GLN A 418 32.09 -16.74 3.51
N PRO A 419 32.05 -16.19 2.27
CA PRO A 419 30.98 -15.29 1.84
C PRO A 419 29.57 -15.91 1.87
N THR A 420 29.49 -17.24 1.83
CA THR A 420 28.24 -18.01 1.89
C THR A 420 27.85 -18.40 3.31
N ASP A 421 28.70 -18.15 4.31
CA ASP A 421 28.41 -18.49 5.69
C ASP A 421 27.46 -17.47 6.31
N ASP A 422 26.51 -17.94 7.11
CA ASP A 422 25.72 -17.13 8.03
C ASP A 422 26.51 -16.93 9.32
N TYR A 423 26.93 -15.70 9.63
CA TYR A 423 27.75 -15.45 10.82
C TYR A 423 27.60 -14.05 11.43
N ILE A 424 28.06 -13.95 12.67
CA ILE A 424 28.36 -12.71 13.37
C ILE A 424 29.81 -12.79 13.86
N ARG A 425 30.65 -11.86 13.43
CA ARG A 425 32.04 -11.74 13.85
C ARG A 425 32.30 -10.33 14.35
N PHE A 426 32.51 -10.18 15.66
CA PHE A 426 32.94 -8.92 16.24
C PHE A 426 34.42 -8.96 16.61
N ASN A 427 35.14 -7.94 16.16
CA ASN A 427 36.53 -7.69 16.52
C ASN A 427 36.61 -6.43 17.39
N ALA A 428 36.96 -6.62 18.66
CA ALA A 428 37.06 -5.56 19.66
C ALA A 428 38.28 -4.64 19.44
N ASP A 429 39.32 -5.12 18.75
CA ASP A 429 40.48 -4.27 18.45
C ASP A 429 40.15 -3.21 17.38
N THR A 430 39.21 -3.54 16.47
CA THR A 430 38.79 -2.63 15.38
C THR A 430 37.42 -2.00 15.62
N ASN A 431 36.67 -2.46 16.62
CA ASN A 431 35.26 -2.13 16.86
C ASN A 431 34.35 -2.42 15.67
N VAL A 432 34.68 -3.44 14.87
CA VAL A 432 33.88 -3.83 13.68
C VAL A 432 33.20 -5.18 13.92
N MET A 433 31.88 -5.19 13.71
CA MET A 433 31.02 -6.37 13.66
C MET A 433 30.65 -6.67 12.22
N GLU A 434 31.23 -7.74 11.67
CA GLU A 434 30.80 -8.28 10.38
C GLU A 434 29.61 -9.21 10.59
N ILE A 435 28.62 -9.05 9.74
CA ILE A 435 27.36 -9.81 9.78
C ILE A 435 27.03 -10.31 8.39
N ASN A 436 26.56 -11.55 8.29
CA ASN A 436 26.09 -12.11 7.04
C ASN A 436 24.93 -13.08 7.27
N GLY A 437 23.94 -12.98 6.39
CA GLY A 437 22.87 -13.97 6.24
C GLY A 437 21.89 -14.05 7.41
N GLN A 438 21.45 -15.25 7.77
CA GLN A 438 20.40 -15.44 8.77
C GLN A 438 20.95 -16.06 10.06
N ILE A 439 20.57 -15.50 11.22
CA ILE A 439 21.02 -16.01 12.53
C ILE A 439 19.82 -16.26 13.43
N ARG A 440 19.76 -17.43 14.05
CA ARG A 440 18.72 -17.78 15.03
C ARG A 440 19.34 -18.01 16.41
N ILE A 441 18.78 -17.34 17.40
CA ILE A 441 19.21 -17.41 18.80
C ILE A 441 18.05 -17.97 19.62
N ASN A 442 18.22 -19.17 20.13
CA ASN A 442 17.32 -19.78 21.10
C ASN A 442 17.69 -19.33 22.53
N GLY A 443 17.48 -18.05 22.78
CA GLY A 443 17.81 -17.36 24.03
C GLY A 443 17.68 -15.85 23.85
N ASN A 444 18.39 -15.09 24.68
CA ASN A 444 18.42 -13.63 24.62
C ASN A 444 19.64 -13.10 23.84
N LEU A 445 19.51 -11.91 23.28
CA LEU A 445 20.61 -11.18 22.65
C LEU A 445 20.87 -9.88 23.41
N VAL A 446 22.12 -9.66 23.82
CA VAL A 446 22.57 -8.42 24.44
C VAL A 446 23.72 -7.85 23.63
N ILE A 447 23.56 -6.63 23.12
CA ILE A 447 24.65 -5.84 22.53
C ILE A 447 24.91 -4.66 23.46
N THR A 448 26.11 -4.58 24.03
CA THR A 448 26.40 -3.65 25.13
C THR A 448 27.76 -2.99 24.97
N ARG A 449 27.91 -1.82 25.60
CA ARG A 449 29.21 -1.19 25.81
C ARG A 449 30.17 -2.13 26.54
N GLY A 450 31.46 -1.92 26.31
CA GLY A 450 32.52 -2.50 27.10
C GLY A 450 32.79 -1.70 28.38
N GLY A 451 33.99 -1.89 28.93
CA GLY A 451 34.51 -1.02 29.99
C GLY A 451 35.04 0.32 29.45
N GLY A 452 35.14 1.33 30.30
CA GLY A 452 35.80 2.60 29.95
C GLY A 452 35.11 3.37 28.82
N ASN A 453 35.84 3.63 27.73
CA ASN A 453 35.38 4.45 26.59
C ASN A 453 34.84 3.61 25.41
N ASP A 454 34.76 2.29 25.54
CA ASP A 454 34.33 1.38 24.47
C ASP A 454 32.80 1.43 24.31
N LYS A 455 32.34 2.44 23.56
CA LYS A 455 30.92 2.80 23.46
C LYS A 455 30.25 2.42 22.14
N THR A 456 31.03 2.01 21.15
CA THR A 456 30.59 2.00 19.76
C THR A 456 30.95 0.71 19.06
N ILE A 457 29.98 0.13 18.36
CA ILE A 457 30.16 -0.98 17.45
C ILE A 457 29.79 -0.49 16.05
N HIS A 458 30.71 -0.64 15.11
CA HIS A 458 30.42 -0.45 13.69
C HIS A 458 30.04 -1.79 13.09
N TYR A 459 28.93 -1.89 12.36
CA TYR A 459 28.59 -3.10 11.62
C TYR A 459 28.78 -2.93 10.10
N THR A 460 29.17 -4.02 9.46
CA THR A 460 29.27 -4.14 8.00
C THR A 460 28.67 -5.47 7.56
N GLY A 461 28.02 -5.48 6.40
CA GLY A 461 27.26 -6.62 5.89
C GLY A 461 25.77 -6.56 6.20
N ARG A 462 25.08 -7.67 5.96
CA ARG A 462 23.62 -7.74 5.99
C ARG A 462 23.20 -9.01 6.72
N ALA A 463 22.38 -8.87 7.76
CA ALA A 463 21.85 -10.02 8.45
C ALA A 463 20.45 -9.80 9.01
N ALA A 464 19.64 -10.86 8.99
CA ALA A 464 18.40 -10.96 9.74
C ALA A 464 18.63 -11.86 10.95
N ILE A 465 18.40 -11.34 12.16
CA ILE A 465 18.61 -12.08 13.40
C ILE A 465 17.27 -12.33 14.07
N LEU A 466 16.89 -13.59 14.21
CA LEU A 466 15.71 -14.02 14.97
C LEU A 466 16.12 -14.46 16.38
N VAL A 467 15.54 -13.83 17.39
CA VAL A 467 15.81 -14.08 18.80
C VAL A 467 14.53 -14.58 19.46
N ASN A 468 14.55 -15.82 19.96
CA ASN A 468 13.38 -16.41 20.63
C ASN A 468 13.04 -15.70 21.96
N GLY A 469 14.03 -15.07 22.60
CA GLY A 469 13.88 -14.34 23.85
C GLY A 469 13.79 -12.82 23.68
N ASP A 470 14.35 -12.10 24.65
CA ASP A 470 14.43 -10.65 24.66
C ASP A 470 15.74 -10.14 24.01
N VAL A 471 15.68 -8.92 23.47
CA VAL A 471 16.84 -8.21 22.92
C VAL A 471 17.14 -6.97 23.78
N THR A 472 18.42 -6.71 24.04
CA THR A 472 18.89 -5.47 24.68
C THR A 472 19.99 -4.81 23.87
N LEU A 473 19.77 -3.55 23.46
CA LEU A 473 20.71 -2.73 22.71
C LEU A 473 21.16 -1.54 23.57
N ASN A 474 22.37 -1.64 24.10
CA ASN A 474 22.95 -0.71 25.07
C ASN A 474 24.30 -0.17 24.61
N THR A 475 24.51 0.02 23.31
CA THR A 475 25.74 0.58 22.72
C THR A 475 25.39 1.41 21.49
N ASP A 476 26.28 2.30 21.06
CA ASP A 476 26.13 2.90 19.73
C ASP A 476 26.34 1.82 18.66
N LEU A 477 25.46 1.78 17.67
CA LEU A 477 25.47 0.80 16.60
C LEU A 477 25.34 1.51 15.25
N TYR A 478 26.48 1.71 14.58
CA TYR A 478 26.56 2.43 13.31
C TYR A 478 26.86 1.49 12.16
N SER A 479 26.25 1.71 11.00
CA SER A 479 26.69 1.06 9.77
C SER A 479 28.01 1.65 9.27
N ARG A 480 28.85 0.85 8.64
CA ARG A 480 30.07 1.28 7.94
C ARG A 480 30.30 0.33 6.76
N ASN A 481 30.74 0.86 5.63
CA ASN A 481 31.11 0.04 4.48
C ASN A 481 32.40 -0.76 4.77
N ALA A 482 32.59 -1.88 4.07
CA ALA A 482 33.76 -2.74 4.24
C ALA A 482 35.10 -2.02 3.94
N ASP A 483 35.08 -1.04 3.05
CA ASP A 483 36.24 -0.16 2.73
C ASP A 483 36.49 0.92 3.80
N GLY A 484 35.61 1.00 4.79
CA GLY A 484 35.68 1.92 5.90
C GLY A 484 34.92 3.23 5.71
N THR A 485 34.31 3.48 4.55
CA THR A 485 33.50 4.67 4.28
C THR A 485 32.11 4.59 4.94
N THR A 486 31.41 5.72 5.00
CA THR A 486 30.09 5.81 5.66
C THR A 486 28.96 6.19 4.70
N ALA A 487 29.26 6.83 3.56
CA ALA A 487 28.24 7.23 2.60
C ALA A 487 27.43 6.00 2.11
N ASN A 488 26.10 6.10 2.15
CA ASN A 488 25.16 5.04 1.79
C ASN A 488 25.41 3.70 2.53
N SER A 489 26.07 3.72 3.69
CA SER A 489 26.35 2.50 4.44
C SER A 489 25.09 1.85 4.99
N PHE A 490 24.02 2.59 5.27
CA PHE A 490 22.71 2.03 5.65
C PHE A 490 21.59 2.63 4.80
N PRO A 491 20.63 1.84 4.32
CA PRO A 491 20.53 0.38 4.33
C PRO A 491 21.11 -0.27 3.06
N VAL A 492 21.61 0.54 2.12
CA VAL A 492 21.97 0.12 0.74
C VAL A 492 23.17 -0.84 0.70
N ASN A 493 24.20 -0.61 1.52
CA ASN A 493 25.34 -1.53 1.57
C ASN A 493 25.25 -2.49 2.75
N ASN A 494 24.79 -2.00 3.90
CA ASN A 494 24.74 -2.76 5.14
C ASN A 494 23.36 -2.59 5.79
N CYS A 495 22.79 -3.67 6.30
CA CYS A 495 21.51 -3.62 7.01
C CYS A 495 21.48 -4.66 8.12
N PHE A 496 21.31 -4.17 9.34
CA PHE A 496 21.17 -5.00 10.53
C PHE A 496 19.71 -5.10 10.94
N GLY A 497 19.11 -6.28 10.70
CA GLY A 497 17.74 -6.58 11.05
C GLY A 497 17.67 -7.47 12.29
N ILE A 498 16.90 -7.07 13.30
CA ILE A 498 16.71 -7.85 14.53
C ILE A 498 15.23 -8.05 14.78
N MET A 499 14.85 -9.30 15.04
CA MET A 499 13.50 -9.72 15.40
C MET A 499 13.53 -10.41 16.75
N ALA A 500 12.93 -9.79 17.77
CA ALA A 500 12.70 -10.41 19.06
C ALA A 500 11.29 -11.01 19.08
N THR A 501 11.13 -12.27 19.50
CA THR A 501 9.80 -12.85 19.72
C THR A 501 9.07 -12.14 20.86
N ASN A 502 9.82 -11.71 21.88
CA ASN A 502 9.29 -11.05 23.07
C ASN A 502 9.52 -9.53 23.02
N ASN A 503 10.38 -9.01 23.91
CA ASN A 503 10.61 -7.59 24.07
C ASN A 503 11.98 -7.18 23.51
N MET A 504 12.09 -5.91 23.16
CA MET A 504 13.36 -5.28 22.85
C MET A 504 13.52 -4.02 23.69
N THR A 505 14.61 -3.96 24.45
CA THR A 505 15.02 -2.75 25.17
C THR A 505 16.10 -2.04 24.37
N VAL A 506 15.80 -0.82 23.97
CA VAL A 506 16.68 0.06 23.21
C VAL A 506 17.10 1.22 24.11
N GLY A 507 18.38 1.37 24.41
CA GLY A 507 18.84 2.53 25.17
C GLY A 507 18.38 2.57 26.63
N SER A 508 18.77 1.57 27.42
CA SER A 508 18.77 1.73 28.89
C SER A 508 19.85 2.73 29.37
N LEU A 509 20.80 3.06 28.49
CA LEU A 509 21.82 4.09 28.65
C LEU A 509 21.46 5.35 27.84
N SER A 510 21.98 6.51 28.25
CA SER A 510 21.69 7.78 27.58
C SER A 510 22.53 7.95 26.32
N GLN A 511 21.98 8.72 25.37
CA GLN A 511 22.65 9.24 24.17
C GLN A 511 23.21 8.13 23.28
N LEU A 512 22.41 7.08 23.05
CA LEU A 512 22.76 6.05 22.08
C LEU A 512 22.34 6.47 20.68
N ASN A 513 23.11 6.04 19.68
CA ASN A 513 22.77 6.16 18.27
C ASN A 513 22.73 4.76 17.66
N LEU A 514 21.62 4.40 17.04
CA LEU A 514 21.38 3.06 16.52
C LEU A 514 20.88 3.14 15.08
N MET A 515 21.36 2.25 14.23
CA MET A 515 20.91 2.14 12.84
C MET A 515 20.50 0.71 12.54
N GLY A 516 19.25 0.48 12.13
CA GLY A 516 18.78 -0.87 11.83
C GLY A 516 17.27 -1.00 11.63
N ALA A 517 16.84 -2.24 11.42
CA ALA A 517 15.43 -2.63 11.36
C ALA A 517 15.10 -3.45 12.61
N PHE A 518 14.18 -2.96 13.44
CA PHE A 518 13.93 -3.54 14.75
C PHE A 518 12.47 -3.99 14.89
N TYR A 519 12.28 -5.29 15.10
CA TYR A 519 10.99 -5.89 15.36
C TYR A 519 10.95 -6.53 16.76
N ALA A 520 9.85 -6.33 17.48
CA ALA A 520 9.55 -7.06 18.70
C ALA A 520 8.10 -7.55 18.70
N GLY A 521 7.89 -8.86 18.90
CA GLY A 521 6.56 -9.46 18.93
C GLY A 521 5.67 -8.92 20.05
N ASN A 522 6.24 -8.43 21.14
CA ASN A 522 5.49 -7.81 22.24
C ASN A 522 5.72 -6.29 22.33
N GLN A 523 6.92 -5.87 22.75
CA GLN A 523 7.16 -4.46 23.09
C GLN A 523 8.57 -4.00 22.70
N ILE A 524 8.66 -2.77 22.17
CA ILE A 524 9.93 -2.02 22.13
C ILE A 524 9.90 -0.96 23.23
N ARG A 525 10.95 -0.92 24.06
CA ARG A 525 11.10 0.04 25.15
C ARG A 525 12.34 0.90 24.95
N SER A 526 12.18 2.22 24.99
CA SER A 526 13.29 3.19 25.05
C SER A 526 13.26 3.93 26.39
N VAL A 527 14.29 3.77 27.22
CA VAL A 527 14.27 4.31 28.61
C VAL A 527 14.84 5.73 28.67
N LYS A 528 15.78 6.05 27.78
CA LYS A 528 16.51 7.32 27.76
C LYS A 528 16.56 7.93 26.36
N GLN A 529 17.08 9.15 26.27
CA GLN A 529 17.32 9.82 24.98
C GLN A 529 18.21 8.94 24.10
N THR A 530 17.63 8.43 23.03
CA THR A 530 18.28 7.55 22.05
C THR A 530 17.85 8.00 20.66
N ASN A 531 18.80 8.04 19.75
CA ASN A 531 18.61 8.35 18.35
C ASN A 531 18.57 7.03 17.57
N VAL A 532 17.52 6.84 16.79
CA VAL A 532 17.33 5.62 15.99
C VAL A 532 17.11 6.00 14.54
N MET A 533 17.96 5.48 13.66
CA MET A 533 17.83 5.60 12.21
C MET A 533 17.31 4.27 11.65
N GLY A 534 16.11 4.25 11.10
CA GLY A 534 15.46 3.04 10.56
C GLY A 534 14.01 2.92 11.00
N THR A 535 13.58 1.71 11.36
CA THR A 535 12.18 1.42 11.64
C THR A 535 12.01 0.56 12.87
N PHE A 536 10.99 0.91 13.65
CA PHE A 536 10.49 0.15 14.78
C PHE A 536 9.14 -0.51 14.46
N VAL A 537 9.05 -1.82 14.66
CA VAL A 537 7.82 -2.61 14.50
C VAL A 537 7.55 -3.37 15.79
N ALA A 538 6.46 -3.07 16.49
CA ALA A 538 6.11 -3.78 17.72
C ALA A 538 4.60 -3.79 17.98
N ASN A 539 4.13 -4.67 18.86
CA ASN A 539 2.75 -4.59 19.31
C ASN A 539 2.51 -3.36 20.20
N TYR A 540 3.50 -2.96 21.00
CA TYR A 540 3.44 -1.83 21.92
C TYR A 540 4.80 -1.13 22.08
N PHE A 541 4.75 0.17 22.39
CA PHE A 541 5.90 1.04 22.56
C PHE A 541 5.87 1.74 23.91
N ASP A 542 6.97 1.64 24.67
CA ASP A 542 7.19 2.41 25.90
C ASP A 542 8.44 3.28 25.76
N MET A 543 8.24 4.57 25.55
CA MET A 543 9.30 5.56 25.35
C MET A 543 9.79 6.16 26.67
N GLY A 544 9.29 5.65 27.81
CA GLY A 544 9.73 6.07 29.13
C GLY A 544 9.43 7.54 29.41
N THR A 545 10.33 8.19 30.17
CA THR A 545 10.18 9.59 30.59
C THR A 545 11.00 10.58 29.77
N ASN A 546 11.88 10.08 28.90
CA ASN A 546 12.71 10.89 28.02
C ASN A 546 12.13 10.90 26.61
N VAL A 547 12.62 11.80 25.76
CA VAL A 547 12.18 11.90 24.35
C VAL A 547 13.25 11.27 23.45
N PRO A 548 13.14 9.98 23.06
CA PRO A 548 13.94 9.42 21.99
C PRO A 548 13.53 10.03 20.65
N SER A 549 14.43 9.96 19.67
CA SER A 549 14.20 10.44 18.31
C SER A 549 14.37 9.30 17.32
N ILE A 550 13.39 9.12 16.43
CA ILE A 550 13.34 8.03 15.46
C ILE A 550 13.20 8.63 14.07
N TRP A 551 14.13 8.35 13.17
CA TRP A 551 14.14 8.81 11.79
C TRP A 551 13.95 7.63 10.84
N GLN A 552 12.86 7.64 10.09
CA GLN A 552 12.60 6.68 9.01
C GLN A 552 13.67 6.78 7.95
N VAL A 553 14.10 5.64 7.39
CA VAL A 553 14.92 5.61 6.18
C VAL A 553 14.09 5.01 5.04
N PRO A 554 13.62 5.81 4.06
CA PRO A 554 12.71 5.34 3.02
C PRO A 554 13.23 4.11 2.25
N GLU A 555 14.53 4.06 1.97
CA GLU A 555 15.17 2.94 1.26
C GLU A 555 15.24 1.64 2.07
N LEU A 556 14.91 1.65 3.37
CA LEU A 556 15.01 0.46 4.23
C LEU A 556 14.11 -0.66 3.73
N ALA A 557 12.86 -0.35 3.40
CA ALA A 557 11.88 -1.33 2.94
C ALA A 557 12.33 -2.10 1.68
N ASN A 558 13.15 -1.48 0.83
CA ASN A 558 13.67 -2.09 -0.40
C ASN A 558 14.99 -2.86 -0.18
N ASN A 559 15.62 -2.66 0.98
CA ASN A 559 16.97 -3.15 1.27
C ASN A 559 17.02 -4.03 2.53
N LEU A 560 15.89 -4.57 2.98
CA LEU A 560 15.87 -5.46 4.14
C LEU A 560 16.65 -6.76 3.86
N PRO A 561 17.36 -7.30 4.85
CA PRO A 561 17.95 -8.62 4.73
C PRO A 561 16.85 -9.68 4.54
N LEU A 562 17.13 -10.68 3.72
CA LEU A 562 16.25 -11.84 3.57
C LEU A 562 16.03 -12.48 4.94
N GLY A 563 14.78 -12.85 5.23
CA GLY A 563 14.39 -13.38 6.53
C GLY A 563 13.71 -12.37 7.45
N MET A 564 13.71 -11.06 7.15
CA MET A 564 12.94 -10.09 7.93
C MET A 564 11.43 -10.31 7.79
N ILE A 565 10.72 -10.32 8.92
CA ILE A 565 9.28 -10.49 8.97
C ILE A 565 8.54 -9.33 8.30
N GLY A 566 7.45 -9.59 7.58
CA GLY A 566 6.68 -8.53 6.91
C GLY A 566 7.41 -7.87 5.73
N ASN A 567 8.55 -8.41 5.29
CA ASN A 567 9.27 -7.97 4.11
C ASN A 567 8.63 -8.57 2.85
N TYR A 568 7.43 -8.10 2.49
CA TYR A 568 6.76 -8.40 1.23
C TYR A 568 5.97 -7.17 0.79
N PRO A 569 5.77 -6.96 -0.52
CA PRO A 569 5.05 -5.80 -1.01
C PRO A 569 3.58 -5.85 -0.57
N ILE A 570 3.09 -4.75 0.01
CA ILE A 570 1.66 -4.51 0.21
C ILE A 570 1.35 -3.23 -0.55
N LEU A 571 0.59 -3.32 -1.64
CA LEU A 571 0.33 -2.15 -2.48
C LEU A 571 -0.93 -1.41 -2.04
N SER A 572 -0.78 -0.12 -1.76
CA SER A 572 -1.91 0.82 -1.73
C SER A 572 -2.00 1.49 -3.08
N ILE A 573 -3.15 1.39 -3.74
CA ILE A 573 -3.38 1.94 -5.06
C ILE A 573 -4.31 3.14 -4.93
N SER A 574 -3.90 4.28 -5.48
CA SER A 574 -4.68 5.53 -5.51
C SER A 574 -4.94 5.93 -6.95
N ARG A 575 -6.18 6.32 -7.25
CA ARG A 575 -6.56 6.81 -8.59
C ARG A 575 -6.10 8.25 -8.75
N MET A 576 -5.32 8.51 -9.79
CA MET A 576 -4.78 9.84 -10.11
C MET A 576 -5.66 10.58 -11.11
N SER A 577 -6.06 9.91 -12.18
CA SER A 577 -6.89 10.50 -13.24
C SER A 577 -7.66 9.41 -13.98
N TRP A 578 -8.73 9.78 -14.66
CA TRP A 578 -9.44 8.89 -15.56
C TRP A 578 -9.99 9.66 -16.76
N ARG A 579 -10.20 8.97 -17.88
CA ARG A 579 -10.88 9.49 -19.06
C ARG A 579 -11.65 8.38 -19.78
N GLU A 580 -12.78 8.73 -20.36
CA GLU A 580 -13.50 7.90 -21.33
C GLU A 580 -13.02 8.27 -22.74
N ILE A 581 -12.88 7.27 -23.63
CA ILE A 581 -12.34 7.45 -24.99
C ILE A 581 -13.28 6.88 -26.04
#